data_AF-A0A438B6F7-F1
#
_entry.id   AF-A0A438B6F7-F1
#
_cell.length_a   1.000
_cell.length_b   1.000
_cell.length_c   1.000
_cell.angle_alpha   90.00
_cell.angle_beta   90.00
_cell.angle_gamma   90.00
#
_symmetry.space_group_name_H-M   'P 1'
#
loop_
_entity.id
_entity.type
_entity.pdbx_description
1 polymer ?
#
loop_
_entity_poly.entity_id
_entity_poly.type
_entity_poly.pdbx_seq_one_letter_code
_entity_poly.pdbx_strand_id
1 'polypeptide(L)'
;MAISCEAMDTYDDDQAALRVRQVIGAELRAARARVGISQRELASRTSMSHATIRRFENAERAIDVLQLLKICSALDADAGQILDIAQDQGQ
;
A
#
# COMPACT_ATOMS: atom_id res chain seq x y z
N MET A 1 18.80 14.50 38.12
CA MET A 1 18.51 13.24 37.39
C MET A 1 17.01 13.03 37.42
N ALA A 2 16.32 13.38 36.34
CA ALA A 2 14.91 13.07 36.08
C ALA A 2 14.71 13.19 34.57
N ILE A 3 15.01 12.11 33.85
CA ILE A 3 14.66 11.93 32.45
C ILE A 3 14.02 10.56 32.37
N SER A 4 12.69 10.51 32.37
CA SER A 4 11.81 9.37 32.08
C SER A 4 10.39 9.88 32.32
N CYS A 5 9.35 9.59 31.56
CA CYS A 5 9.17 8.78 30.36
C CYS A 5 7.65 8.89 30.11
N GLU A 6 7.18 9.79 29.24
CA GLU A 6 5.74 9.96 28.99
C GLU A 6 5.51 10.33 27.52
N ALA A 7 5.69 9.37 26.60
CA ALA A 7 5.20 9.46 25.21
C ALA A 7 5.30 8.10 24.49
N MET A 8 4.71 7.02 25.03
CA MET A 8 4.90 5.66 24.47
C MET A 8 3.62 4.84 24.22
N ASP A 9 2.43 5.46 24.21
CA ASP A 9 1.17 4.74 23.94
C ASP A 9 0.51 5.09 22.59
N THR A 10 0.98 6.10 21.86
CA THR A 10 0.44 6.46 20.53
C THR A 10 1.25 5.90 19.36
N TYR A 11 2.27 5.10 19.64
CA TYR A 11 3.24 4.65 18.63
C TYR A 11 2.90 3.29 18.01
N ASP A 12 2.07 2.46 18.64
CA ASP A 12 1.86 1.08 18.18
C ASP A 12 0.83 0.99 17.03
N ASP A 13 -0.29 1.72 17.13
CA ASP A 13 -1.33 1.75 16.09
C ASP A 13 -0.81 2.31 14.76
N ASP A 14 0.01 3.36 14.81
CA ASP A 14 0.62 3.97 13.62
C ASP A 14 1.64 3.03 12.95
N GLN A 15 2.33 2.18 13.73
CA GLN A 15 3.28 1.19 13.20
C GLN A 15 2.55 0.01 12.55
N ALA A 16 1.49 -0.50 13.16
CA ALA A 16 0.67 -1.56 12.57
C ALA A 16 0.05 -1.09 11.23
N ALA A 17 -0.54 0.12 11.22
CA ALA A 17 -1.08 0.69 9.99
C ALA A 17 -0.01 0.92 8.91
N LEU A 18 1.21 1.32 9.31
CA LEU A 18 2.34 1.46 8.39
C LEU A 18 2.75 0.12 7.78
N ARG A 19 2.83 -0.96 8.58
CA ARG A 19 3.17 -2.31 8.09
C ARG A 19 2.15 -2.80 7.07
N VAL A 20 0.85 -2.69 7.39
CA VAL A 20 -0.23 -3.03 6.46
C VAL A 20 -0.07 -2.27 5.14
N ARG A 21 0.21 -0.97 5.21
CA ARG A 21 0.41 -0.14 4.01
C ARG A 21 1.63 -0.56 3.20
N GLN A 22 2.72 -0.97 3.85
CA GLN A 22 3.93 -1.50 3.20
C GLN A 22 3.65 -2.80 2.46
N VAL A 23 2.91 -3.73 3.09
CA VAL A 23 2.54 -5.00 2.46
C VAL A 23 1.65 -4.75 1.24
N ILE A 24 0.62 -3.91 1.36
CA ILE A 24 -0.24 -3.54 0.21
C ILE A 24 0.58 -2.92 -0.92
N GLY A 25 1.46 -1.96 -0.61
CA GLY A 25 2.30 -1.31 -1.62
C GLY A 25 3.25 -2.28 -2.32
N ALA A 26 3.82 -3.24 -1.58
CA ALA A 26 4.67 -4.29 -2.11
C ALA A 26 3.90 -5.25 -3.03
N GLU A 27 2.70 -5.68 -2.62
CA GLU A 27 1.86 -6.57 -3.43
C GLU A 27 1.38 -5.90 -4.72
N LEU A 28 1.00 -4.62 -4.67
CA LEU A 28 0.66 -3.87 -5.88
C LEU A 28 1.86 -3.76 -6.84
N ARG A 29 3.06 -3.53 -6.31
CA ARG A 29 4.29 -3.51 -7.11
C ARG A 29 4.56 -4.88 -7.74
N ALA A 30 4.37 -5.96 -6.98
CA ALA A 30 4.55 -7.33 -7.45
C ALA A 30 3.52 -7.69 -8.53
N ALA A 31 2.24 -7.38 -8.30
CA ALA A 31 1.17 -7.56 -9.28
C ALA A 31 1.47 -6.81 -10.59
N ARG A 32 1.89 -5.55 -10.48
CA ARG A 32 2.30 -4.76 -11.66
C ARG A 32 3.47 -5.42 -12.40
N ALA A 33 4.47 -5.94 -11.69
CA ALA A 33 5.59 -6.64 -12.29
C ALA A 33 5.18 -7.94 -12.99
N ARG A 34 4.21 -8.70 -12.43
CA ARG A 34 3.64 -9.91 -13.06
C ARG A 34 2.95 -9.60 -14.40
N VAL A 35 2.24 -8.47 -14.48
CA VAL A 35 1.60 -8.00 -15.72
C VAL A 35 2.64 -7.42 -16.71
N GLY A 36 3.83 -7.03 -16.23
CA GLY A 36 4.92 -6.54 -17.08
C GLY A 36 4.79 -5.07 -17.51
N ILE A 37 4.03 -4.25 -16.78
CA ILE A 37 3.82 -2.83 -17.12
C ILE A 37 4.61 -1.87 -16.22
N SER A 38 4.91 -0.68 -16.73
CA SER A 38 5.56 0.38 -15.96
C SER A 38 4.58 1.10 -15.02
N GLN A 39 5.09 1.83 -14.03
CA GLN A 39 4.26 2.70 -13.18
C GLN A 39 3.51 3.78 -13.99
N ARG A 40 4.11 4.28 -15.09
CA ARG A 40 3.47 5.27 -15.98
C ARG A 40 2.30 4.67 -16.74
N GLU A 41 2.46 3.44 -17.20
CA GLU A 41 1.39 2.70 -17.88
C GLU A 41 0.23 2.42 -16.92
N LEU A 42 0.52 1.96 -15.71
CA LEU A 42 -0.51 1.76 -14.67
C LEU A 42 -1.23 3.07 -14.33
N ALA A 43 -0.49 4.18 -14.21
CA ALA A 43 -1.06 5.50 -13.98
C ALA A 43 -2.03 5.92 -15.10
N SER A 44 -1.67 5.67 -16.37
CA SER A 44 -2.54 5.92 -17.52
C SER A 44 -3.83 5.09 -17.45
N ARG A 45 -3.72 3.77 -17.24
CA ARG A 45 -4.87 2.85 -17.14
C ARG A 45 -5.83 3.19 -16.01
N THR A 46 -5.30 3.72 -14.91
CA THR A 46 -6.08 4.07 -13.72
C THR A 46 -6.49 5.54 -13.70
N SER A 47 -6.15 6.33 -14.72
CA SER A 47 -6.36 7.79 -14.74
C SER A 47 -5.81 8.49 -13.47
N MET A 48 -4.71 7.97 -12.92
CA MET A 48 -4.02 8.52 -11.76
C MET A 48 -2.72 9.17 -12.19
N SER A 49 -2.12 10.00 -11.34
CA SER A 49 -0.78 10.53 -11.61
C SER A 49 0.27 9.45 -11.37
N HIS A 50 1.38 9.50 -12.13
CA HIS A 50 2.54 8.64 -11.89
C HIS A 50 3.08 8.78 -10.46
N ALA A 51 3.05 9.99 -9.91
CA ALA A 51 3.46 10.25 -8.52
C ALA A 51 2.54 9.56 -7.51
N THR A 52 1.24 9.51 -7.79
CA THR A 52 0.25 8.80 -6.96
C THR A 52 0.55 7.31 -6.91
N ILE A 53 0.76 6.67 -8.08
CA ILE A 53 1.11 5.24 -8.16
C ILE A 53 2.41 4.95 -7.41
N ARG A 54 3.46 5.75 -7.62
CA ARG A 54 4.74 5.61 -6.89
C ARG A 54 4.54 5.68 -5.37
N ARG A 55 3.73 6.64 -4.89
CA ARG A 55 3.47 6.83 -3.46
C ARG A 55 2.70 5.65 -2.85
N PHE A 56 1.78 5.06 -3.60
CA PHE A 56 1.07 3.86 -3.16
C PHE A 56 2.01 2.65 -3.07
N GLU A 57 2.79 2.38 -4.13
CA GLU A 57 3.74 1.25 -4.12
C GLU A 57 4.79 1.39 -3.02
N ASN A 58 5.20 2.62 -2.67
CA ASN A 58 6.18 2.90 -1.62
C ASN A 58 5.58 3.04 -0.21
N ALA A 59 4.27 2.85 -0.04
CA ALA A 59 3.59 3.10 1.23
C ALA A 59 3.84 4.50 1.81
N GLU A 60 4.01 5.50 0.94
CA GLU A 60 4.16 6.92 1.30
C GLU A 60 2.79 7.59 1.46
N ARG A 61 1.72 6.96 0.98
CA ARG A 61 0.34 7.44 1.07
C ARG A 61 -0.62 6.27 1.28
N ALA A 62 -1.60 6.44 2.16
CA ALA A 62 -2.69 5.47 2.34
C ALA A 62 -3.53 5.37 1.05
N ILE A 63 -3.94 4.14 0.74
CA ILE A 63 -4.81 3.84 -0.39
C ILE A 63 -6.22 3.62 0.13
N ASP A 64 -7.21 4.26 -0.49
CA ASP A 64 -8.61 3.96 -0.20
C ASP A 64 -9.09 2.72 -0.99
N VAL A 65 -10.24 2.17 -0.60
CA VAL A 65 -10.78 0.95 -1.22
C VAL A 65 -11.11 1.16 -2.71
N LEU A 66 -11.61 2.34 -3.10
CA LEU A 66 -11.93 2.61 -4.51
C LEU A 66 -10.67 2.68 -5.38
N GLN A 67 -9.60 3.29 -4.85
CA GLN A 67 -8.29 3.33 -5.49
C GLN A 67 -7.69 1.94 -5.62
N LEU A 68 -7.77 1.13 -4.57
CA LEU A 68 -7.30 -0.26 -4.57
C LEU A 68 -8.03 -1.06 -5.66
N LEU A 69 -9.36 -1.03 -5.69
CA LEU A 69 -10.17 -1.74 -6.69
C LEU A 69 -9.84 -1.28 -8.12
N LYS A 70 -9.64 0.02 -8.34
CA LYS A 70 -9.28 0.55 -9.66
C LYS A 70 -7.92 0.05 -10.13
N ILE A 71 -6.94 0.00 -9.24
CA ILE A 71 -5.60 -0.53 -9.56
C ILE A 71 -5.67 -2.04 -9.80
N CYS A 72 -6.37 -2.79 -8.95
CA CYS A 72 -6.53 -4.23 -9.08
C CYS A 72 -7.19 -4.60 -10.41
N SER A 73 -8.25 -3.88 -10.81
CA SER A 73 -8.88 -4.06 -12.12
C SER A 73 -7.93 -3.76 -13.29
N ALA A 74 -7.09 -2.72 -13.18
CA ALA A 74 -6.10 -2.39 -14.22
C ALA A 74 -4.94 -3.41 -14.30
N LEU A 75 -4.73 -4.21 -13.25
CA LEU A 75 -3.69 -5.23 -13.14
C LEU A 75 -4.21 -6.66 -13.28
N ASP A 76 -5.52 -6.85 -13.50
CA ASP A 76 -6.17 -8.16 -13.46
C ASP A 76 -5.80 -8.96 -12.19
N ALA A 77 -5.76 -8.25 -11.05
CA ALA A 77 -5.42 -8.79 -9.74
C ALA A 77 -6.66 -8.83 -8.84
N ASP A 78 -6.69 -9.81 -7.93
CA ASP A 78 -7.76 -9.92 -6.92
C ASP A 78 -7.42 -9.04 -5.70
N ALA A 79 -8.30 -8.08 -5.42
CA ALA A 79 -8.16 -7.23 -4.24
C ALA A 79 -8.31 -8.02 -2.93
N GLY A 80 -9.12 -9.09 -2.92
CA GLY A 80 -9.30 -9.96 -1.76
C GLY A 80 -7.97 -10.60 -1.36
N GLN A 81 -7.26 -11.20 -2.32
CA GLN A 81 -5.95 -11.80 -2.07
C GLN A 81 -4.93 -10.80 -1.52
N ILE A 82 -4.90 -9.56 -2.02
CA ILE A 82 -3.99 -8.53 -1.51
C ILE A 82 -4.32 -8.15 -0.06
N LEU A 83 -5.61 -8.06 0.27
CA LEU A 83 -6.05 -7.76 1.62
C LEU A 83 -5.77 -8.91 2.59
N ASP A 84 -5.97 -10.16 2.16
CA ASP A 84 -5.65 -11.35 2.97
C ASP A 84 -4.15 -11.38 3.30
N ILE A 85 -3.28 -11.17 2.31
CA ILE A 85 -1.83 -11.07 2.52
C ILE A 85 -1.48 -9.93 3.48
N ALA A 86 -2.13 -8.77 3.34
CA ALA A 86 -1.90 -7.63 4.21
C ALA A 86 -2.40 -7.85 5.65
N GLN A 87 -3.45 -8.64 5.85
CA GLN A 87 -3.92 -9.06 7.17
C GLN A 87 -2.96 -10.06 7.81
N ASP A 88 -2.50 -11.05 7.06
CA ASP A 88 -1.60 -12.09 7.57
C ASP A 88 -0.20 -11.56 7.91
N GLN A 89 0.32 -10.63 7.10
CA GLN A 89 1.68 -10.08 7.26
C GLN A 89 1.73 -8.74 8.01
N GLY A 90 0.56 -8.14 8.27
CA GLY A 90 0.43 -6.82 8.90
C GLY A 90 0.34 -6.84 10.43
N GLN A 91 0.13 -8.02 11.05
CA GLN A 91 0.07 -8.20 12.50
C GLN A 91 1.46 -8.25 13.15
#